data_AF-A0A2S2R2U4-F1
#
_entry.id   AF-A0A2S2R2U4-F1
#
_cell.length_a   1.000
_cell.length_b   1.000
_cell.length_c   1.000
_cell.angle_alpha   90.00
_cell.angle_beta   90.00
_cell.angle_gamma   90.00
#
_symmetry.space_group_name_H-M   'P 1'
#
loop_
_entity.id
_entity.type
_entity.pdbx_description
1 polymer ?
#
loop_
_entity_poly.entity_id
_entity_poly.type
_entity_poly.pdbx_seq_one_letter_code
_entity_poly.pdbx_strand_id
1 'polypeptide(L)'
;MMVIKNVLKVNVDLEVLQNHLNSLNSKQIFPNYYKLFNVAITLPINSATCERSFSAMRRLKTWMRTTMLQERFSSLGFSYSILILKKDINIDRVSVLNDFAKSNRRINLIL
;
A
#
# COMPACT_ATOMS: atom_id res chain seq x y z
N MET A 1 0.94 1.29 -12.49
CA MET A 1 1.79 0.77 -13.59
C MET A 1 3.16 1.42 -13.45
N MET A 2 4.24 0.66 -13.35
CA MET A 2 5.59 1.20 -13.10
C MET A 2 6.33 1.53 -14.40
N VAL A 3 7.32 2.43 -14.34
CA VAL A 3 8.11 2.91 -15.50
C VAL A 3 8.63 1.75 -16.35
N ILE A 4 9.22 0.75 -15.69
CA ILE A 4 9.78 -0.43 -16.37
C ILE A 4 8.75 -1.25 -17.16
N LYS A 5 7.50 -1.36 -16.68
CA LYS A 5 6.47 -2.14 -17.38
C LYS A 5 6.11 -1.53 -18.74
N ASN A 6 6.23 -0.21 -18.88
CA ASN A 6 5.98 0.47 -20.15
C ASN A 6 7.15 0.30 -21.13
N VAL A 7 8.39 0.35 -20.62
CA VAL A 7 9.59 0.13 -21.45
C VAL A 7 9.62 -1.29 -21.99
N LEU A 8 9.32 -2.28 -21.15
CA LEU A 8 9.38 -3.69 -21.54
C LEU A 8 8.17 -4.12 -22.39
N LYS A 9 7.08 -3.34 -22.43
CA LYS A 9 5.78 -3.71 -23.05
C LYS A 9 5.26 -5.09 -22.63
N VAL A 10 5.78 -5.66 -21.54
CA VAL A 10 5.43 -6.99 -21.02
C VAL A 10 4.96 -6.82 -19.58
N ASN A 11 3.87 -7.52 -19.23
CA ASN A 11 3.36 -7.54 -17.87
C ASN A 11 4.14 -8.57 -17.04
N VAL A 12 5.41 -8.25 -16.72
CA VAL A 12 6.25 -9.10 -15.86
C VAL A 12 6.00 -8.77 -14.39
N ASP A 13 6.00 -9.78 -13.53
CA ASP A 13 5.92 -9.63 -12.09
C ASP A 13 7.20 -9.01 -11.51
N LEU A 14 7.04 -8.15 -10.50
CA LEU A 14 8.14 -7.41 -9.87
C LEU A 14 9.20 -8.34 -9.28
N GLU A 15 8.73 -9.43 -8.68
CA GLU A 15 9.57 -10.39 -7.98
C GLU A 15 10.54 -11.06 -8.94
N VAL A 16 10.07 -11.41 -10.14
CA VAL A 16 10.91 -12.02 -11.20
C VAL A 16 12.01 -11.05 -11.65
N LEU A 17 11.69 -9.76 -11.81
CA LEU A 17 12.66 -8.74 -12.21
C LEU A 17 13.72 -8.48 -11.13
N GLN A 18 13.31 -8.42 -9.86
CA GLN A 18 14.26 -8.27 -8.76
C GLN A 18 15.17 -9.49 -8.60
N ASN A 19 14.62 -10.70 -8.79
CA ASN A 19 15.39 -11.93 -8.72
C ASN A 19 16.43 -12.00 -9.84
N HIS A 20 16.06 -11.60 -11.08
CA HIS A 20 17.00 -11.50 -12.20
C HIS A 20 18.11 -10.46 -11.97
N LEU A 21 17.78 -9.30 -11.42
CA LEU A 21 18.78 -8.28 -11.10
C LEU A 21 19.75 -8.75 -10.01
N ASN A 22 19.26 -9.51 -9.03
CA ASN A 22 20.08 -10.05 -7.97
C ASN A 22 20.96 -11.22 -8.46
N SER A 23 20.47 -12.06 -9.38
CA SER A 23 21.24 -13.18 -9.94
C SER A 23 22.41 -12.74 -10.81
N LEU A 24 22.33 -11.54 -11.41
CA LEU A 24 23.36 -11.00 -12.30
C LEU A 24 24.57 -10.40 -11.56
N ASN A 25 24.61 -10.41 -10.22
CA ASN A 25 25.65 -9.75 -9.40
C ASN A 25 25.93 -8.28 -9.82
N SER A 26 24.92 -7.61 -10.40
CA SER A 26 25.05 -6.29 -11.00
C SER A 26 25.40 -5.17 -10.01
N LYS A 27 25.26 -5.43 -8.70
CA LYS A 27 25.68 -4.51 -7.63
C LYS A 27 27.18 -4.24 -7.62
N GLN A 28 28.01 -5.24 -7.94
CA GLN A 28 29.47 -5.09 -7.96
C GLN A 28 29.98 -4.62 -9.32
N ILE A 29 29.38 -5.10 -10.41
CA ILE A 29 29.85 -4.82 -11.77
C ILE A 29 29.38 -3.44 -12.26
N PHE A 30 28.13 -3.06 -11.96
CA PHE A 30 27.52 -1.82 -12.47
C PHE A 30 26.64 -1.12 -11.40
N PRO A 31 27.25 -0.49 -10.37
CA PRO A 31 26.53 0.06 -9.23
C PRO A 31 25.54 1.19 -9.62
N ASN A 32 25.88 2.01 -10.61
CA ASN A 32 25.03 3.11 -11.06
C ASN A 32 23.80 2.62 -11.82
N TYR A 33 23.97 1.64 -12.71
CA TYR A 33 22.86 1.04 -13.44
C TYR A 33 21.92 0.30 -12.49
N TYR A 34 22.46 -0.42 -11.50
CA TYR A 34 21.64 -1.09 -10.49
C TYR A 34 20.74 -0.12 -9.72
N LYS A 35 21.27 1.05 -9.32
CA LYS A 35 20.48 2.10 -8.68
C LYS A 35 19.40 2.65 -9.61
N LEU A 36 19.72 2.90 -10.88
CA LEU A 36 18.77 3.40 -11.87
C LEU A 36 17.63 2.40 -12.09
N PHE A 37 17.94 1.11 -12.22
CA PHE A 37 16.92 0.06 -12.34
C PHE A 37 16.01 0.01 -11.12
N ASN A 38 16.57 0.08 -9.90
CA ASN A 38 15.75 0.14 -8.69
C ASN A 38 14.80 1.34 -8.67
N VAL A 39 15.27 2.52 -9.07
CA VAL A 39 14.42 3.72 -9.17
C VAL A 39 13.31 3.50 -10.21
N ALA A 40 13.65 2.97 -11.38
CA ALA A 40 12.71 2.71 -12.46
C ALA A 40 11.69 1.60 -12.14
N ILE A 41 12.02 0.66 -11.25
CA ILE A 41 11.05 -0.24 -10.63
C ILE A 41 10.13 0.61 -9.73
N THR A 42 10.66 1.34 -8.76
CA THR A 42 9.81 2.03 -7.78
C THR A 42 8.90 3.14 -8.31
N LEU A 43 9.24 3.79 -9.43
CA LEU A 43 8.48 4.93 -9.93
C LEU A 43 7.15 4.50 -10.59
N PRO A 44 5.99 4.95 -10.08
CA PRO A 44 4.74 4.82 -10.81
C PRO A 44 4.71 5.83 -11.96
N ILE A 45 4.28 5.39 -13.15
CA ILE A 45 4.06 6.31 -14.30
C ILE A 45 2.74 7.07 -14.14
N ASN A 46 1.73 6.40 -13.56
CA ASN A 46 0.36 6.89 -13.58
C ASN A 46 -0.07 7.47 -12.23
N SER A 47 -0.70 8.64 -12.28
CA SER A 47 -1.35 9.27 -11.12
C SER A 47 -2.54 8.46 -10.59
N ALA A 48 -3.17 7.65 -11.45
CA ALA A 48 -4.37 6.87 -11.12
C ALA A 48 -4.23 6.01 -9.85
N THR A 49 -3.04 5.49 -9.56
CA THR A 49 -2.79 4.69 -8.35
C THR A 49 -2.84 5.58 -7.10
N CYS A 50 -2.27 6.78 -7.18
CA CYS A 50 -2.31 7.80 -6.13
C CYS A 50 -3.73 8.40 -5.99
N GLU A 51 -4.42 8.69 -7.10
CA GLU A 51 -5.80 9.17 -7.07
C GLU A 51 -6.73 8.15 -6.40
N ARG A 52 -6.52 6.85 -6.68
CA ARG A 52 -7.27 5.78 -6.03
C ARG A 52 -7.01 5.74 -4.52
N SER A 53 -5.76 5.90 -4.07
CA SER A 53 -5.45 5.95 -2.63
C SER A 53 -5.98 7.22 -1.95
N PHE A 54 -5.94 8.38 -2.61
CA PHE A 54 -6.52 9.61 -2.09
C PHE A 54 -8.05 9.58 -2.06
N SER A 55 -8.70 9.00 -3.08
CA SER A 55 -10.15 8.77 -3.08
C SER A 55 -10.57 7.86 -1.93
N ALA A 56 -9.78 6.81 -1.67
CA ALA A 56 -9.97 5.92 -0.54
C ALA A 56 -9.82 6.66 0.81
N MET A 57 -8.79 7.50 0.92
CA MET A 57 -8.53 8.31 2.11
C MET A 57 -9.61 9.36 2.37
N ARG A 58 -10.21 9.92 1.31
CA ARG A 58 -11.37 10.82 1.41
C ARG A 58 -12.61 10.12 1.99
N ARG A 59 -12.77 8.81 1.80
CA ARG A 59 -13.84 8.02 2.45
C ARG A 59 -13.60 7.81 3.94
N LEU A 60 -12.34 7.77 4.37
CA LEU A 60 -11.96 7.66 5.78
C LEU A 60 -12.17 9.00 6.52
N LYS A 61 -11.74 10.12 5.92
CA LYS A 61 -11.86 11.47 6.49
C LYS A 61 -13.15 12.16 6.04
N THR A 62 -14.25 11.80 6.70
CA THR A 62 -15.58 12.41 6.49
C THR A 62 -15.80 13.63 7.39
N TRP A 63 -16.79 14.46 7.04
CA TRP A 63 -17.13 15.69 7.78
C TRP A 63 -17.46 15.44 9.28
N MET A 64 -18.08 14.30 9.60
CA MET A 64 -18.37 13.90 10.98
C MET A 64 -17.16 13.32 11.73
N ARG A 65 -16.02 13.08 11.07
CA ARG A 65 -14.81 12.44 11.63
C ARG A 65 -13.61 13.39 11.64
N THR A 66 -13.85 14.68 11.83
CA THR A 66 -12.82 15.72 11.82
C THR A 66 -11.87 15.64 13.02
N THR A 67 -12.29 15.04 14.13
CA THR A 67 -11.52 14.91 15.38
C THR A 67 -10.59 13.69 15.44
N MET A 68 -10.45 12.96 14.33
CA MET A 68 -9.60 11.76 14.28
C MET A 68 -8.12 12.12 14.39
N LEU A 69 -7.41 11.48 15.34
CA LEU A 69 -5.96 11.60 15.48
C LEU A 69 -5.24 11.18 14.19
N GLN A 70 -4.17 11.90 13.87
CA GLN A 70 -3.38 11.66 12.65
C GLN A 70 -2.78 10.24 12.62
N GLU A 71 -2.35 9.70 13.76
CA GLU A 71 -1.84 8.32 13.83
C GLU A 71 -2.88 7.28 13.43
N ARG A 72 -4.11 7.42 13.95
CA ARG A 72 -5.23 6.54 13.61
C ARG A 72 -5.62 6.69 12.14
N PHE A 73 -5.56 7.91 11.61
CA PHE A 73 -5.89 8.17 10.22
C PHE A 73 -4.86 7.53 9.27
N SER A 74 -3.57 7.70 9.54
CA SER A 74 -2.48 7.10 8.75
C SER A 74 -2.54 5.58 8.78
N SER A 75 -2.79 4.96 9.94
CA SER A 75 -2.88 3.50 10.05
C SER A 75 -4.07 2.91 9.28
N LEU A 76 -5.24 3.53 9.37
CA LEU A 76 -6.40 3.11 8.56
C LEU A 76 -6.21 3.39 7.07
N GLY A 77 -5.61 4.53 6.71
CA GLY A 77 -5.32 4.88 5.31
C GLY A 77 -4.42 3.85 4.63
N PHE A 78 -3.34 3.45 5.32
CA PHE A 78 -2.43 2.42 4.85
C PHE A 78 -3.14 1.07 4.67
N SER A 79 -3.82 0.57 5.71
CA SER A 79 -4.56 -0.70 5.67
C SER A 79 -5.59 -0.73 4.53
N TYR A 80 -6.37 0.33 4.39
CA TYR A 80 -7.42 0.42 3.37
C TYR A 80 -6.84 0.52 1.95
N SER A 81 -5.74 1.26 1.76
CA SER A 81 -5.04 1.33 0.46
C SER A 81 -4.52 -0.04 0.00
N ILE A 82 -3.99 -0.85 0.92
CA ILE A 82 -3.51 -2.20 0.64
C ILE A 82 -4.68 -3.10 0.19
N LEU A 83 -5.82 -3.01 0.86
CA LEU A 83 -7.01 -3.78 0.52
C LEU A 83 -7.50 -3.48 -0.91
N ILE A 84 -7.52 -2.19 -1.28
CA ILE A 84 -7.92 -1.78 -2.63
C ILE A 84 -6.94 -2.24 -3.71
N LEU A 85 -5.64 -2.26 -3.39
CA LEU A 85 -4.61 -2.71 -4.32
C LEU A 85 -4.59 -4.22 -4.48
N LYS A 86 -4.75 -4.96 -3.37
CA LYS A 86 -4.61 -6.42 -3.37
C LYS A 86 -5.89 -7.17 -3.76
N LYS A 87 -7.07 -6.53 -3.80
CA LYS A 87 -8.42 -7.03 -4.17
C LYS A 87 -8.90 -8.36 -3.52
N ASP A 88 -8.02 -9.33 -3.32
CA ASP A 88 -8.27 -10.69 -2.84
C ASP A 88 -7.61 -10.93 -1.47
N ILE A 89 -7.75 -9.98 -0.54
CA ILE A 89 -7.46 -10.29 0.87
C ILE A 89 -8.77 -10.79 1.45
N ASN A 90 -8.89 -12.10 1.64
CA ASN A 90 -10.01 -12.71 2.33
C ASN A 90 -9.92 -12.36 3.82
N ILE A 91 -10.48 -11.22 4.22
CA ILE A 91 -10.64 -10.88 5.62
C ILE A 91 -11.81 -11.69 6.16
N ASP A 92 -11.54 -12.63 7.06
CA ASP A 92 -12.58 -13.30 7.80
C ASP A 92 -13.30 -12.30 8.70
N ARG A 93 -14.52 -11.93 8.29
CA ARG A 93 -15.32 -10.92 8.99
C ARG A 93 -15.74 -11.39 10.37
N VAL A 94 -15.88 -12.70 10.58
CA VAL A 94 -16.39 -13.28 11.82
C VAL A 94 -15.34 -13.19 12.92
N SER A 95 -14.09 -13.56 12.64
CA SER A 95 -12.98 -13.38 13.61
C SER A 95 -12.78 -11.92 13.98
N VAL A 96 -12.76 -11.00 13.00
CA VAL A 96 -12.63 -9.56 13.26
C VAL A 96 -13.77 -9.04 14.15
N LEU A 97 -15.01 -9.50 13.93
CA LEU A 97 -16.15 -9.09 14.74
C LEU A 97 -16.06 -9.62 16.16
N ASN A 98 -15.64 -10.87 16.34
CA ASN A 98 -15.44 -11.49 17.65
C ASN A 98 -14.32 -10.79 18.45
N ASP A 99 -13.21 -10.46 17.80
CA ASP A 99 -12.13 -9.71 18.46
C ASP A 99 -12.53 -8.27 18.79
N PHE A 100 -13.31 -7.64 17.91
CA PHE A 100 -13.87 -6.33 18.19
C PHE A 100 -14.89 -6.35 19.33
N ALA A 101 -15.65 -7.44 19.48
CA ALA A 101 -16.59 -7.64 20.59
C ALA A 101 -15.89 -7.80 21.95
N LYS A 102 -14.65 -8.32 21.98
CA LYS A 102 -13.85 -8.42 23.22
C LYS A 102 -13.36 -7.06 23.74
N SER A 103 -13.30 -6.02 22.90
CA SER A 103 -12.83 -4.70 23.31
C SER A 103 -13.86 -3.97 24.18
N ASN A 104 -13.40 -3.42 25.31
CA ASN A 104 -14.28 -2.73 26.27
C ASN A 104 -14.64 -1.34 25.71
N ARG A 105 -15.92 -1.12 25.39
CA ARG A 105 -16.45 0.05 24.67
C ARG A 105 -17.00 1.16 25.56
N ARG A 106 -16.99 0.98 26.88
CA ARG A 106 -17.58 1.95 27.79
C ARG A 106 -16.74 3.22 27.79
N ILE A 107 -17.33 4.31 27.29
CA ILE A 107 -16.85 5.66 27.57
C ILE A 107 -17.07 5.85 29.07
N ASN A 108 -15.99 5.97 29.83
CA ASN A 108 -16.07 6.26 31.25
C ASN A 108 -16.49 7.73 31.38
N LEU A 109 -17.80 7.97 31.41
CA LEU A 109 -18.35 9.29 31.71
C LEU A 109 -18.17 9.49 33.22
N ILE A 110 -17.03 10.08 33.58
CA ILE A 110 -16.83 10.63 34.93
C ILE A 110 -17.78 11.82 35.01
N LEU A 111 -18.90 11.64 35.71
CA LEU A 111 -19.80 12.71 36.16
C LEU A 111 -19.19 13.38 37.39
#